data_AF-A0A1I3RIM7-F1
#
_entry.id   AF-A0A1I3RIM7-F1
#
_cell.length_a   1.000
_cell.length_b   1.000
_cell.length_c   1.000
_cell.angle_alpha   90.00
_cell.angle_beta   90.00
_cell.angle_gamma   90.00
#
_symmetry.space_group_name_H-M   'P 1'
#
loop_
_entity.id
_entity.type
_entity.pdbx_description
1 polymer ?
#
loop_
_entity_poly.entity_id
_entity_poly.type
_entity_poly.pdbx_seq_one_letter_code
_entity_poly.pdbx_strand_id
1 'polypeptide(L)'
;MFFIALHVLRKGVRLVPHLTKLLLEQNEWSLPGRYSVRIDRTIVIEPLRQLTEDTFKQMLNVHATIHSIGIKNSEVPSIEKYDGPFSFQRVNGILIFKPVS
;
A
#
# COMPACT_ATOMS: atom_id res chain seq x y z
N MET A 1 9.81 0.41 -18.17
CA MET A 1 8.72 -0.54 -18.50
C MET A 1 8.43 -1.38 -17.26
N PHE A 2 7.41 -1.00 -16.47
CA PHE A 2 6.93 -1.81 -15.34
C PHE A 2 5.41 -1.70 -15.26
N PHE A 3 4.73 -2.60 -15.96
CA PHE A 3 3.30 -2.85 -15.81
C PHE A 3 3.14 -4.35 -15.53
N ILE A 4 3.11 -4.76 -14.26
CA ILE A 4 2.55 -6.07 -13.89
C ILE A 4 1.77 -5.92 -12.59
N ALA A 5 0.54 -5.43 -12.75
CA ALA A 5 -0.65 -5.85 -11.99
C ALA A 5 -1.91 -5.54 -12.84
N LEU A 6 -1.86 -5.81 -14.15
CA LEU A 6 -3.00 -5.63 -15.04
C LEU A 6 -3.10 -6.82 -16.00
N HIS A 7 -3.47 -7.99 -15.47
CA HIS A 7 -3.80 -9.12 -16.34
C HIS A 7 -4.82 -10.11 -15.76
N VAL A 8 -5.87 -9.61 -15.09
CA VAL A 8 -7.17 -10.32 -15.10
C VAL A 8 -8.29 -9.29 -15.04
N LEU A 9 -8.65 -8.69 -16.17
CA LEU A 9 -10.03 -8.23 -16.35
C LEU A 9 -10.45 -8.41 -17.80
N ARG A 10 -11.12 -9.52 -18.02
CA ARG A 10 -12.13 -9.57 -19.07
C ARG A 10 -13.37 -8.88 -18.51
N LYS A 11 -13.85 -7.86 -19.24
CA LYS A 11 -15.20 -7.27 -19.23
C LYS A 11 -15.73 -6.75 -17.87
N GLY A 12 -15.92 -5.44 -17.80
CA GLY A 12 -16.59 -4.74 -16.70
C GLY A 12 -15.60 -4.05 -15.76
N VAL A 13 -15.63 -2.72 -15.76
CA VAL A 13 -14.94 -1.76 -14.88
C VAL A 13 -14.26 -2.39 -13.63
N ARG A 14 -12.90 -2.45 -13.57
CA ARG A 14 -12.22 -2.50 -12.25
C ARG A 14 -12.13 -1.09 -11.75
N LEU A 15 -12.87 -0.85 -10.68
CA LEU A 15 -12.51 0.14 -9.68
C LEU A 15 -11.08 -0.20 -9.24
N VAL A 16 -10.10 0.62 -9.64
CA VAL A 16 -8.78 0.52 -9.04
C VAL A 16 -8.96 0.99 -7.60
N PRO A 17 -8.75 0.13 -6.59
CA PRO A 17 -9.09 0.48 -5.22
C PRO A 17 -8.40 1.78 -4.78
N HIS A 18 -9.20 2.75 -4.36
CA HIS A 18 -8.73 4.07 -3.96
C HIS A 18 -8.43 4.08 -2.47
N LEU A 19 -7.15 4.00 -2.13
CA LEU A 19 -6.66 4.22 -0.77
C LEU A 19 -6.87 5.69 -0.40
N THR A 20 -7.44 5.93 0.77
CA THR A 20 -7.51 7.26 1.39
C THR A 20 -6.63 7.35 2.63
N LYS A 21 -6.50 6.25 3.37
CA LYS A 21 -5.63 6.16 4.54
C LYS A 21 -4.85 4.86 4.56
N LEU A 22 -3.58 4.97 4.94
CA LEU A 22 -2.68 3.86 5.19
C LEU A 22 -2.37 3.82 6.69
N LEU A 23 -2.69 2.72 7.35
CA LEU A 23 -2.33 2.46 8.73
C LEU A 23 -1.13 1.53 8.73
N LEU A 24 -0.02 1.96 9.33
CA LEU A 24 1.16 1.14 9.54
C LEU A 24 1.35 1.00 11.04
N GLU A 25 1.15 -0.20 11.57
CA GLU A 25 1.10 -0.43 13.01
C GLU A 25 0.01 0.41 13.69
N GLN A 26 0.42 1.33 14.56
CA GLN A 26 -0.46 2.26 15.27
C GLN A 26 -0.50 3.65 14.61
N ASN A 27 0.28 3.87 13.53
CA ASN A 27 0.37 5.16 12.86
C ASN A 27 -0.58 5.24 11.67
N GLU A 28 -1.37 6.31 11.63
CA GLU A 28 -2.27 6.60 10.52
C GLU A 28 -1.66 7.65 9.59
N TRP A 29 -1.66 7.35 8.29
CA TRP A 29 -1.19 8.23 7.23
C TRP A 29 -2.33 8.56 6.28
N SER A 30 -2.64 9.85 6.14
CA SER A 30 -3.57 10.31 5.12
C SER A 30 -2.88 10.29 3.77
N LEU A 31 -3.13 9.23 3.00
CA LEU A 31 -2.43 8.92 1.77
C LEU A 31 -3.44 8.58 0.68
N PRO A 32 -3.88 9.57 -0.12
CA PRO A 32 -4.65 9.31 -1.32
C PRO A 32 -3.79 8.55 -2.34
N GLY A 33 -4.25 7.39 -2.78
CA GLY A 33 -3.46 6.49 -3.61
C GLY A 33 -4.28 5.44 -4.32
N ARG A 34 -3.61 4.69 -5.18
CA ARG A 34 -4.09 3.41 -5.68
C ARG A 34 -3.37 2.31 -4.93
N TYR A 35 -4.04 1.19 -4.69
CA TYR A 35 -3.35 0.02 -4.14
C TYR A 35 -3.72 -1.25 -4.89
N SER A 36 -2.83 -2.23 -4.76
CA SER A 36 -3.09 -3.61 -5.19
C SER A 36 -2.45 -4.57 -4.20
N VAL A 37 -3.13 -5.68 -3.97
CA VAL A 37 -2.59 -6.79 -3.17
C VAL A 37 -2.44 -7.99 -4.09
N ARG A 38 -1.23 -8.53 -4.12
CA ARG A 38 -0.87 -9.69 -4.93
C ARG A 38 -1.22 -10.99 -4.21
N ILE A 39 -1.24 -12.10 -4.95
CA ILE A 39 -1.52 -13.43 -4.40
C ILE A 39 -0.47 -13.88 -3.36
N ASP A 40 0.76 -13.41 -3.50
CA ASP A 40 1.86 -13.62 -2.55
C ASP A 40 1.76 -12.69 -1.33
N ARG A 41 0.64 -11.98 -1.15
CA ARG A 41 0.39 -10.97 -0.12
C ARG A 41 1.29 -9.73 -0.20
N THR A 42 2.03 -9.52 -1.29
CA THR A 42 2.71 -8.24 -1.53
C THR A 42 1.69 -7.14 -1.71
N ILE A 43 1.82 -6.06 -0.95
CA ILE A 43 0.97 -4.87 -1.04
C ILE A 43 1.75 -3.78 -1.76
N VAL A 44 1.17 -3.24 -2.83
CA VAL A 44 1.75 -2.15 -3.61
C VAL A 44 0.81 -0.95 -3.52
N ILE A 45 1.34 0.20 -3.10
CA ILE A 45 0.62 1.46 -2.99
C ILE A 45 1.31 2.50 -3.87
N GLU A 46 0.54 3.10 -4.78
CA GLU A 46 0.93 4.22 -5.63
C GLU A 46 0.25 5.49 -5.12
N PRO A 47 0.98 6.38 -4.41
CA PRO A 47 0.45 7.67 -3.99
C PRO A 47 0.02 8.54 -5.19
N LEU A 48 -1.13 9.20 -5.09
CA LEU A 48 -1.59 10.17 -6.11
C LEU A 48 -0.77 11.46 -6.11
N ARG A 49 -0.09 11.75 -4.98
CA ARG A 49 0.81 12.88 -4.82
C ARG A 49 2.17 12.36 -4.40
N GLN A 50 3.21 13.00 -4.92
CA GLN A 50 4.57 12.69 -4.51
C GLN A 50 4.72 13.03 -3.02
N LEU A 51 5.12 12.03 -2.23
CA LEU A 51 5.45 12.25 -0.82
C LEU A 51 6.85 12.86 -0.72
N THR A 52 7.12 13.62 0.34
CA THR A 52 8.44 14.18 0.59
C THR A 52 9.37 13.12 1.16
N GLU A 53 10.68 13.31 0.98
CA GLU A 53 11.69 12.45 1.62
C GLU A 53 11.48 12.33 3.12
N ASP A 54 11.04 13.40 3.78
CA ASP A 54 10.76 13.39 5.22
C ASP A 54 9.57 12.50 5.56
N THR A 55 8.49 12.51 4.78
CA THR A 55 7.36 11.58 4.97
C THR A 55 7.82 10.12 4.82
N PHE A 56 8.65 9.83 3.81
CA PHE A 56 9.18 8.48 3.64
C PHE A 56 10.12 8.08 4.78
N LYS A 57 10.99 8.98 5.23
CA LYS A 57 11.87 8.76 6.38
C LYS A 57 11.06 8.53 7.64
N GLN A 58 9.97 9.26 7.87
CA GLN A 58 9.11 9.03 9.01
C GLN A 58 8.41 7.67 8.91
N MET A 59 7.91 7.27 7.75
CA MET A 59 7.35 5.92 7.54
C MET A 59 8.38 4.81 7.78
N LEU A 60 9.63 5.01 7.34
CA LEU A 60 10.76 4.09 7.51
C LEU A 60 11.30 4.01 8.93
N ASN A 61 11.44 5.18 9.59
CA ASN A 61 12.07 5.30 10.90
C ASN A 61 11.25 4.64 12.01
N VAL A 62 9.96 4.37 11.79
CA VAL A 62 9.17 3.70 12.81
C VAL A 62 9.52 2.21 12.89
N HIS A 63 9.75 1.51 11.76
CA HIS A 63 10.00 0.07 11.79
C HIS A 63 10.79 -0.47 10.59
N ALA A 64 11.88 -1.22 10.87
CA ALA A 64 12.56 -2.04 9.86
C ALA A 64 11.66 -3.17 9.30
N THR A 65 10.62 -3.54 10.04
CA THR A 65 9.64 -4.57 9.69
C THR A 65 8.26 -4.17 10.22
N ILE A 66 7.25 -4.18 9.36
CA ILE A 66 5.89 -3.77 9.67
C ILE A 66 5.05 -5.03 9.93
N HIS A 67 4.43 -5.14 11.09
CA HIS A 67 3.66 -6.30 11.53
C HIS A 67 2.19 -6.19 11.18
N SER A 68 1.68 -4.98 10.95
CA SER A 68 0.30 -4.78 10.55
C SER A 68 0.14 -3.62 9.58
N ILE A 69 -0.64 -3.85 8.52
CA ILE A 69 -0.98 -2.88 7.50
C ILE A 69 -2.51 -2.79 7.42
N GLY A 70 -3.06 -1.60 7.64
CA GLY A 70 -4.46 -1.28 7.43
C GLY A 70 -4.65 -0.38 6.21
N ILE A 71 -5.63 -0.67 5.37
CA ILE A 71 -5.98 0.12 4.20
C ILE A 71 -7.43 0.57 4.32
N LYS A 72 -7.66 1.89 4.28
CA LYS A 72 -9.00 2.47 4.20
C LYS A 72 -9.29 2.91 2.78
N ASN A 73 -10.32 2.32 2.18
CA ASN A 73 -10.83 2.70 0.87
C ASN A 73 -11.91 3.79 1.00
N SER A 74 -12.02 4.72 0.05
CA SER A 74 -13.11 5.71 0.03
C SER A 74 -14.48 5.10 -0.22
N GLU A 75 -14.54 3.98 -0.93
CA GLU A 75 -15.77 3.34 -1.39
C GLU A 75 -16.32 2.34 -0.37
N VAL A 76 -15.49 1.89 0.57
CA VAL A 76 -15.84 0.87 1.57
C VAL A 76 -15.57 1.42 2.97
N PRO A 77 -16.56 1.40 3.88
CA PRO A 77 -16.40 1.98 5.22
C PRO A 77 -15.44 1.17 6.12
N SER A 78 -15.20 -0.11 5.81
CA SER A 78 -14.30 -0.99 6.56
C SER A 78 -12.82 -0.80 6.21
N ILE A 79 -11.96 -1.00 7.20
CA ILE A 79 -10.51 -1.06 7.00
C ILE A 79 -10.13 -2.50 6.65
N GLU A 80 -9.46 -2.68 5.52
CA GLU A 80 -8.82 -3.96 5.17
C GLU A 80 -7.53 -4.09 5.97
N LYS A 81 -7.36 -5.21 6.68
CA LYS A 81 -6.18 -5.47 7.52
C LYS A 81 -5.35 -6.62 6.98
N TYR A 82 -4.04 -6.44 7.03
CA TYR A 82 -3.05 -7.40 6.58
C TYR A 82 -2.00 -7.58 7.67
N ASP A 83 -1.93 -8.79 8.23
CA ASP A 83 -0.98 -9.13 9.28
C ASP A 83 0.33 -9.66 8.68
N GLY A 84 1.44 -9.12 9.16
CA GLY A 84 2.81 -9.34 8.70
C GLY A 84 3.53 -10.48 9.44
N PRO A 85 4.87 -10.48 9.45
CA PRO A 85 5.78 -9.36 9.14
C PRO A 85 5.90 -8.98 7.66
N PHE A 86 6.08 -7.69 7.37
CA PHE A 86 6.35 -7.14 6.05
C PHE A 86 7.65 -6.33 6.04
N SER A 87 8.48 -6.54 5.04
CA SER A 87 9.56 -5.64 4.67
C SER A 87 9.03 -4.49 3.82
N PHE A 88 9.52 -3.28 4.06
CA PHE A 88 9.11 -2.09 3.31
C PHE A 88 10.21 -1.65 2.34
N GLN A 89 9.80 -1.35 1.11
CA GLN A 89 10.65 -0.84 0.05
C GLN A 89 9.97 0.31 -0.67
N ARG A 90 10.73 1.35 -1.00
CA ARG A 90 10.31 2.43 -1.90
C ARG A 90 10.99 2.27 -3.26
N VAL A 91 10.21 2.31 -4.34
CA VAL A 91 10.72 2.29 -5.72
C VAL A 91 10.02 3.37 -6.52
N ASN A 92 10.75 4.40 -6.98
CA ASN A 92 10.20 5.49 -7.79
C ASN A 92 8.94 6.17 -7.19
N GLY A 93 8.90 6.34 -5.87
CA GLY A 93 7.74 6.91 -5.16
C GLY A 93 6.60 5.94 -4.87
N ILE A 94 6.69 4.70 -5.37
CA ILE A 94 5.77 3.60 -5.05
C ILE A 94 6.20 2.95 -3.74
N LEU A 95 5.23 2.67 -2.88
CA LEU A 95 5.39 1.96 -1.62
C LEU A 95 5.13 0.47 -1.86
N ILE A 96 6.07 -0.38 -1.45
CA ILE A 96 5.97 -1.83 -1.62
C ILE A 96 6.21 -2.49 -0.27
N PHE A 97 5.23 -3.29 0.17
CA PHE A 97 5.31 -4.09 1.39
C PHE A 97 5.33 -5.56 1.00
N LYS A 98 6.44 -6.25 1.24
CA LYS A 98 6.62 -7.67 0.90
C LYS A 98 6.62 -8.50 2.18
N PRO A 99 5.84 -9.59 2.27
CA PRO A 99 5.92 -10.48 3.41
C PRO A 99 7.35 -10.95 3.66
N VAL A 100 7.77 -10.95 4.93
CA VAL A 100 9.02 -11.57 5.34
C VAL A 100 8.71 -13.05 5.58
N SER A 101 9.40 -13.92 4.88
CA SER A 101 9.29 -15.39 5.02
C SER A 101 10.07 -15.88 6.22
#